data_AF-A0A6I8M4W7-F1
#
_entry.id   AF-A0A6I8M4W7-F1
#
_cell.length_a   1.000
_cell.length_b   1.000
_cell.length_c   1.000
_cell.angle_alpha   90.00
_cell.angle_beta   90.00
_cell.angle_gamma   90.00
#
_symmetry.space_group_name_H-M   'P 1'
#
loop_
_entity.id
_entity.type
_entity.pdbx_description
1 polymer ?
#
loop_
_entity_poly.entity_id
_entity_poly.type
_entity_poly.pdbx_seq_one_letter_code
_entity_poly.pdbx_strand_id
1 'polypeptide(L)'
;MVTSEDEITRRIEQRDSQRSTRRAHAATLVGKLARQHTELAGQLAELERELGTVLTEAGDVIDVAELAQVTDVSLADLTRWLDRSAKPARGGKRTRVKSRAAAGPAIAAEPRASRAAPPAPTASGDITGAAVGSASS
;
A
#
# COMPACT_ATOMS: atom_id res chain seq x y z
N MET A 1 -44.19 -26.47 -8.00
CA MET A 1 -43.90 -25.72 -9.24
C MET A 1 -42.39 -25.69 -9.41
N VAL A 2 -41.88 -26.39 -10.43
CA VAL A 2 -40.44 -26.48 -10.72
C VAL A 2 -40.03 -25.16 -11.34
N THR A 3 -39.16 -24.41 -10.67
CA THR A 3 -38.48 -23.26 -11.30
C THR A 3 -37.55 -23.82 -12.36
N SER A 4 -37.80 -23.48 -13.64
CA SER A 4 -36.97 -23.93 -14.75
C SER A 4 -35.52 -23.49 -14.52
N GLU A 5 -34.54 -24.32 -14.88
CA GLU A 5 -33.10 -24.06 -14.69
C GLU A 5 -32.67 -22.71 -15.32
N ASP A 6 -33.31 -22.33 -16.42
CA ASP A 6 -33.11 -21.03 -17.09
C ASP A 6 -33.48 -19.84 -16.20
N GLU A 7 -34.52 -19.98 -15.37
CA GLU A 7 -34.95 -18.90 -14.47
C GLU A 7 -34.03 -18.77 -13.26
N ILE A 8 -33.43 -19.87 -12.80
CA ILE A 8 -32.38 -19.87 -11.76
C ILE A 8 -31.13 -19.17 -12.30
N THR A 9 -30.70 -19.54 -13.51
CA THR A 9 -29.53 -18.97 -14.19
C THR A 9 -29.69 -17.47 -14.39
N ARG A 10 -30.84 -17.03 -14.91
CA ARG A 10 -31.15 -15.61 -15.11
C ARG A 10 -31.14 -14.80 -13.81
N ARG A 11 -31.65 -15.37 -12.71
CA ARG A 11 -31.64 -14.71 -11.39
C ARG A 11 -30.24 -14.60 -10.80
N ILE A 12 -29.33 -15.54 -11.08
CA ILE A 12 -27.94 -15.50 -10.64
C ILE A 12 -27.16 -14.45 -11.44
N GLU A 13 -27.26 -14.46 -12.77
CA GLU A 13 -26.61 -13.49 -13.65
C GLU A 13 -27.04 -12.05 -13.33
N GLN A 14 -28.32 -11.83 -13.04
CA GLN A 14 -28.83 -10.51 -12.69
C GLN A 14 -28.33 -10.03 -11.31
N ARG A 15 -28.11 -10.94 -10.35
CA ARG A 15 -27.50 -10.61 -9.06
C ARG A 15 -26.00 -10.35 -9.18
N ASP A 16 -25.31 -11.14 -10.00
CA ASP A 16 -23.87 -11.00 -10.19
C ASP A 16 -23.54 -9.71 -10.97
N SER A 17 -24.33 -9.36 -11.99
CA SER A 17 -24.19 -8.07 -12.69
C SER A 17 -24.39 -6.86 -11.75
N GLN A 18 -25.36 -6.91 -10.84
CA GLN A 18 -25.53 -5.86 -9.82
C GLN A 18 -24.36 -5.79 -8.83
N ARG A 19 -23.76 -6.93 -8.48
CA ARG A 19 -22.58 -6.96 -7.60
C ARG A 19 -21.33 -6.46 -8.32
N SER A 20 -21.16 -6.85 -9.58
CA SER A 20 -20.06 -6.46 -10.45
C SER A 20 -20.08 -4.96 -10.73
N THR A 21 -21.25 -4.38 -11.04
CA THR A 21 -21.39 -2.92 -11.24
C THR A 21 -21.03 -2.13 -9.99
N ARG A 22 -21.47 -2.56 -8.80
CA ARG A 22 -21.09 -1.93 -7.53
C ARG A 22 -19.58 -2.03 -7.25
N ARG A 23 -18.97 -3.18 -7.53
CA ARG A 23 -17.51 -3.38 -7.40
C ARG A 23 -16.72 -2.52 -8.38
N ALA A 24 -17.15 -2.44 -9.63
CA ALA A 24 -16.54 -1.58 -10.64
C ALA A 24 -16.63 -0.10 -10.24
N HIS A 25 -17.79 0.35 -9.76
CA HIS A 25 -17.96 1.71 -9.27
C HIS A 25 -17.05 2.01 -8.06
N ALA A 26 -16.98 1.10 -7.08
CA ALA A 26 -16.08 1.26 -5.94
C ALA A 26 -14.60 1.30 -6.36
N ALA A 27 -14.18 0.39 -7.24
CA ALA A 27 -12.80 0.34 -7.75
C ALA A 27 -12.43 1.62 -8.53
N THR A 28 -13.35 2.16 -9.32
CA THR A 28 -13.11 3.41 -10.05
C THR A 28 -13.02 4.61 -9.13
N LEU A 29 -13.86 4.70 -8.09
CA LEU A 29 -13.77 5.76 -7.08
C LEU A 29 -12.47 5.69 -6.29
N VAL A 30 -12.11 4.51 -5.78
CA VAL A 30 -10.85 4.32 -5.04
C VAL A 30 -9.65 4.63 -5.93
N GLY A 31 -9.66 4.19 -7.20
CA GLY A 31 -8.61 4.51 -8.15
C GLY A 31 -8.47 6.00 -8.43
N LYS A 32 -9.59 6.74 -8.53
CA LYS A 32 -9.59 8.21 -8.68
C LYS A 32 -9.03 8.90 -7.43
N LEU A 33 -9.51 8.52 -6.24
CA LEU A 33 -9.05 9.10 -4.98
C LEU A 33 -7.57 8.81 -4.72
N ALA A 34 -7.09 7.61 -5.04
CA ALA A 34 -5.68 7.27 -4.93
C ALA A 34 -4.81 8.15 -5.82
N ARG A 35 -5.23 8.41 -7.07
CA ARG A 35 -4.51 9.32 -7.98
C ARG A 35 -4.50 10.76 -7.48
N GLN A 36 -5.63 11.25 -6.96
CA GLN A 36 -5.70 12.58 -6.36
C GLN A 36 -4.81 12.68 -5.12
N HIS A 37 -4.79 11.64 -4.28
CA HIS A 37 -3.91 11.59 -3.11
C HIS A 37 -2.43 11.61 -3.52
N THR A 38 -2.02 10.87 -4.55
CA THR A 38 -0.63 10.92 -5.03
C THR A 38 -0.26 12.27 -5.60
N GLU A 39 -1.17 12.93 -6.30
CA GLU A 39 -0.95 14.27 -6.84
C GLU A 39 -0.78 15.30 -5.71
N LEU A 40 -1.71 15.31 -4.75
CA LEU A 40 -1.63 16.20 -3.58
C LEU A 40 -0.40 15.91 -2.72
N ALA A 41 0.00 14.65 -2.55
CA ALA A 41 1.22 14.29 -1.85
C ALA A 41 2.47 14.81 -2.58
N GLY A 42 2.46 14.82 -3.92
CA GLY A 42 3.52 15.43 -4.72
C GLY A 42 3.60 16.94 -4.52
N GLN A 43 2.46 17.63 -4.61
CA GLN A 43 2.37 19.08 -4.36
C GLN A 43 2.80 19.45 -2.94
N LEU A 44 2.37 18.68 -1.95
CA LEU A 44 2.77 18.87 -0.56
C LEU A 44 4.29 18.67 -0.39
N ALA A 45 4.87 17.66 -1.03
CA ALA A 45 6.30 17.42 -0.96
C ALA A 45 7.12 18.57 -1.58
N GLU A 46 6.60 19.21 -2.62
CA GLU A 46 7.25 20.40 -3.22
C GLU A 46 7.14 21.61 -2.29
N LEU A 47 5.95 21.88 -1.75
CA LEU A 47 5.76 22.94 -0.76
C LEU A 47 6.65 22.75 0.48
N GLU A 48 6.77 21.53 1.00
CA GLU A 48 7.67 21.24 2.13
C GLU A 48 9.15 21.49 1.78
N ARG A 49 9.56 21.37 0.51
CA ARG A 49 10.93 21.71 0.06
C ARG A 49 11.13 23.21 -0.08
N GLU A 50 10.16 23.92 -0.64
CA GLU A 50 10.19 25.38 -0.71
C GLU A 50 10.25 25.98 0.69
N LEU A 51 9.41 25.49 1.62
CA LEU A 51 9.45 25.86 3.04
C LEU A 51 10.82 25.59 3.65
N GLY A 52 11.41 24.42 3.42
CA GLY A 52 12.75 24.11 3.90
C GLY A 52 13.84 25.05 3.37
N THR A 53 13.73 25.48 2.10
CA THR A 53 14.63 26.46 1.49
C THR A 53 14.49 27.82 2.15
N VAL A 54 13.25 28.33 2.25
CA VAL A 54 12.94 29.61 2.89
C VAL A 54 13.36 29.60 4.35
N LEU A 55 13.15 28.50 5.08
CA LEU A 55 13.61 28.36 6.47
C LEU A 55 15.13 28.36 6.60
N THR A 56 15.86 27.82 5.62
CA THR A 56 17.32 27.86 5.62
C THR A 56 17.83 29.29 5.39
N GLU A 57 17.20 30.04 4.47
CA GLU A 57 17.52 31.45 4.23
C GLU A 57 17.12 32.36 5.40
N ALA A 58 15.95 32.10 6.00
CA ALA A 58 15.45 32.85 7.14
C ALA A 58 16.25 32.58 8.42
N GLY A 59 16.88 31.41 8.55
CA GLY A 59 17.71 31.05 9.70
C GLY A 59 18.89 31.99 9.96
N ASP A 60 19.33 32.74 8.95
CA ASP A 60 20.34 33.79 9.11
C ASP A 60 19.79 35.08 9.75
N VAL A 61 18.47 35.26 9.73
CA VAL A 61 17.76 36.49 10.15
C VAL A 61 16.96 36.27 11.43
N ILE A 62 16.32 35.11 11.58
CA ILE A 62 15.40 34.80 12.66
C ILE A 62 15.53 33.32 13.06
N ASP A 63 15.56 33.07 14.37
CA ASP A 63 15.66 31.71 14.88
C ASP A 63 14.34 30.93 14.67
N VAL A 64 14.45 29.62 14.51
CA VAL A 64 13.31 28.71 14.27
C VAL A 64 12.32 28.74 15.44
N ALA A 65 12.81 28.94 16.67
CA ALA A 65 11.97 29.09 17.86
C ALA A 65 11.15 30.40 17.86
N GLU A 66 11.67 31.46 17.24
CA GLU A 66 10.98 32.73 17.11
C GLU A 66 9.94 32.66 15.97
N LEU A 67 10.29 32.04 14.84
CA LEU A 67 9.34 31.77 13.74
C LEU A 67 8.12 30.95 14.19
N ALA A 68 8.31 29.94 15.04
CA ALA A 68 7.22 29.14 15.59
C ALA A 68 6.19 29.99 16.37
N GLN A 69 6.66 31.02 17.07
CA GLN A 69 5.80 31.92 17.85
C GLN A 69 5.05 32.92 16.98
N VAL A 70 5.66 33.35 15.86
CA VAL A 70 5.09 34.36 14.96
C VAL A 70 4.09 33.74 13.98
N THR A 71 4.30 32.48 13.58
CA THR A 71 3.54 31.84 12.49
C THR A 71 2.49 30.84 12.96
N ASP A 72 2.38 30.60 14.28
CA ASP A 72 1.56 29.54 14.88
C ASP A 72 1.84 28.12 14.33
N VAL A 73 3.01 27.93 13.69
CA VAL A 73 3.48 26.63 13.21
C VAL A 73 4.29 25.95 14.31
N SER A 74 4.09 24.65 14.48
CA SER A 74 4.82 23.90 15.50
C SER A 74 6.33 23.90 15.24
N LEU A 75 7.12 24.05 16.30
CA LEU A 75 8.59 23.96 16.21
C LEU A 75 9.04 22.60 15.66
N ALA A 76 8.31 21.53 15.98
CA ALA A 76 8.59 20.18 15.49
C ALA A 76 8.44 20.07 13.96
N ASP A 77 7.45 20.75 13.37
CA ASP A 77 7.26 20.74 11.92
C ASP A 77 8.31 21.58 11.21
N LEU A 78 8.63 22.78 11.74
CA LEU A 78 9.67 23.65 11.19
C LEU A 78 11.05 22.96 11.19
N THR A 79 11.42 22.33 12.31
CA THR A 79 12.69 21.57 12.41
C THR A 79 12.70 20.36 11.48
N ARG A 80 11.58 19.65 11.31
CA ARG A 80 11.45 18.53 10.36
C ARG A 80 11.64 18.98 8.91
N TRP A 81 11.11 20.14 8.51
CA TRP A 81 11.29 20.67 7.16
C TRP A 81 12.73 21.16 6.93
N LEU A 82 13.33 21.82 7.92
CA LEU A 82 14.73 22.24 7.89
C LEU A 82 15.68 21.02 7.75
N ASP A 83 15.49 19.99 8.58
CA ASP A 83 16.28 18.75 8.55
C ASP A 83 16.15 17.99 7.23
N ARG A 84 15.00 18.11 6.56
CA ARG A 84 14.77 17.49 5.26
C ARG A 84 15.49 18.24 4.14
N SER A 85 15.53 19.57 4.21
CA SER A 85 16.28 20.43 3.27
C SER A 85 17.80 20.28 3.45
N ALA A 86 18.27 20.26 4.69
CA ALA A 86 19.69 20.18 5.03
C ALA A 86 20.34 18.83 4.69
N LYS A 87 19.56 17.78 4.42
CA LYS A 87 20.08 16.48 3.96
C LYS A 87 20.28 16.54 2.44
N PRO A 88 21.52 16.71 1.93
CA PRO A 88 21.76 16.60 0.51
C PRO A 88 21.31 15.20 0.07
N ALA A 89 20.50 15.14 -0.98
CA ALA A 89 20.07 13.89 -1.60
C ALA A 89 21.31 13.04 -1.89
N ARG A 90 21.65 12.11 -0.98
CA ARG A 90 22.81 11.22 -1.14
C ARG A 90 22.55 10.42 -2.40
N GLY A 91 23.22 10.83 -3.47
CA GLY A 91 23.12 10.24 -4.80
C GLY A 91 23.24 8.73 -4.68
N GLY A 92 22.13 8.05 -4.93
CA GLY A 92 22.12 6.61 -5.09
C GLY A 92 22.97 6.28 -6.30
N LYS A 93 24.25 5.96 -6.08
CA LYS A 93 25.08 5.24 -7.04
C LYS A 93 24.40 3.89 -7.27
N ARG A 94 23.49 3.83 -8.24
CA ARG A 94 23.00 2.57 -8.80
C ARG A 94 24.18 1.97 -9.55
N THR A 95 24.92 1.09 -8.89
CA THR A 95 25.87 0.19 -9.55
C THR A 95 25.09 -0.60 -10.61
N ARG A 96 25.27 -0.21 -11.87
CA ARG A 96 24.74 -0.91 -13.03
C ARG A 96 25.49 -2.24 -13.12
N VAL A 97 24.87 -3.33 -12.64
CA VAL A 97 25.41 -4.68 -12.85
C VAL A 97 25.43 -4.92 -14.35
N LYS A 98 26.64 -4.99 -14.89
CA LYS A 98 26.94 -5.27 -16.29
C LYS A 98 26.56 -6.73 -16.53
N SER A 99 25.40 -7.00 -17.13
CA SER A 99 25.07 -8.34 -17.63
C SER A 99 26.04 -8.68 -18.75
N ARG A 100 27.06 -9.49 -18.43
CA ARG A 100 27.95 -10.07 -19.42
C ARG A 100 27.18 -11.18 -20.12
N ALA A 101 26.72 -10.89 -21.34
CA ALA A 101 26.34 -11.89 -22.31
C ALA A 101 27.53 -12.85 -22.51
N ALA A 102 27.32 -14.13 -22.24
CA ALA A 102 28.16 -15.21 -22.71
C ALA A 102 27.23 -16.21 -23.41
N ALA A 103 27.28 -16.19 -24.73
CA ALA A 103 26.68 -17.19 -25.60
C ALA A 103 27.42 -18.52 -25.43
N GLY A 104 26.67 -19.61 -25.31
CA GLY A 104 27.14 -20.99 -25.39
C GLY A 104 25.92 -21.93 -25.36
N PRO A 105 25.75 -22.84 -26.33
CA PRO A 105 24.50 -23.57 -26.51
C PRO A 105 24.47 -24.81 -25.59
N ALA A 106 23.48 -24.88 -24.69
CA ALA A 106 23.21 -26.06 -23.90
C ALA A 106 21.76 -26.51 -24.16
N ILE A 107 21.65 -27.41 -25.13
CA ILE A 107 20.79 -28.60 -25.23
C ILE A 107 19.52 -28.59 -24.37
N ALA A 108 18.39 -28.71 -25.07
CA ALA A 108 17.02 -28.81 -24.58
C ALA A 108 16.86 -29.78 -23.40
N ALA A 109 16.21 -29.29 -22.33
CA ALA A 109 15.55 -30.11 -21.33
C ALA A 109 14.09 -29.64 -21.22
N GLU A 110 13.17 -30.58 -21.47
CA GLU A 110 11.71 -30.39 -21.43
C GLU A 110 11.20 -29.75 -20.11
N PRO A 111 10.12 -28.97 -20.17
CA PRO A 111 9.47 -28.44 -18.97
C PRO A 111 8.62 -29.52 -18.31
N ARG A 112 9.11 -30.07 -17.19
CA ARG A 112 8.32 -30.95 -16.32
C ARG A 112 7.34 -30.09 -15.51
N ALA A 113 6.05 -30.28 -15.76
CA ALA A 113 4.95 -29.64 -15.07
C ALA A 113 5.01 -29.83 -13.55
N SER A 114 5.09 -28.73 -12.79
CA SER A 114 4.93 -28.72 -11.35
C SER A 114 3.45 -28.94 -11.01
N ARG A 115 3.16 -30.19 -10.68
CA ARG A 115 1.90 -30.73 -10.14
C ARG A 115 1.40 -29.91 -8.94
N ALA A 116 0.13 -29.52 -9.03
CA ALA A 116 -0.62 -28.86 -7.96
C ALA A 116 -0.68 -29.70 -6.67
N ALA A 117 -0.58 -29.03 -5.53
CA ALA A 117 -0.78 -29.60 -4.21
C ALA A 117 -2.29 -29.85 -3.94
N PRO A 118 -2.68 -31.01 -3.36
CA PRO A 118 -4.05 -31.23 -2.93
C PRO A 118 -4.35 -30.53 -1.58
N PRO A 119 -5.58 -30.05 -1.35
CA PRO A 119 -6.01 -29.55 -0.04
C PRO A 119 -6.26 -30.72 0.93
N ALA A 120 -5.87 -30.56 2.19
CA ALA A 120 -6.13 -31.52 3.26
C ALA A 120 -7.58 -31.40 3.78
N PRO A 121 -8.35 -32.51 3.88
CA PRO A 121 -9.62 -32.51 4.60
C PRO A 121 -9.45 -32.85 6.10
N THR A 122 -9.99 -31.94 6.91
CA THR A 122 -10.66 -32.07 8.21
C THR A 122 -10.63 -33.41 8.96
N ALA A 123 -10.16 -33.39 10.22
CA ALA A 123 -10.62 -34.29 11.27
C ALA A 123 -11.39 -33.48 12.32
N SER A 124 -12.71 -33.67 12.37
CA SER A 124 -13.60 -33.33 13.48
C SER A 124 -13.83 -34.56 14.35
N GLY A 125 -14.05 -34.35 15.64
CA GLY A 125 -14.57 -35.33 16.62
C GLY A 125 -13.60 -35.50 17.79
N ASP A 126 -13.72 -34.67 18.83
CA ASP A 126 -14.54 -34.90 20.05
C ASP A 126 -13.88 -35.89 21.00
N ILE A 127 -13.45 -35.45 22.20
CA ILE A 127 -14.06 -35.80 23.49
C ILE A 127 -13.47 -34.95 24.64
N THR A 128 -14.35 -34.15 25.27
CA THR A 128 -14.51 -33.90 26.71
C THR A 128 -13.31 -34.08 27.67
N GLY A 129 -12.97 -33.00 28.38
CA GLY A 129 -12.38 -33.10 29.72
C GLY A 129 -11.31 -32.06 30.03
N ALA A 130 -11.68 -30.80 30.30
CA ALA A 130 -10.78 -29.86 30.94
C ALA A 130 -11.55 -28.89 31.84
N ALA A 131 -11.40 -29.14 33.13
CA ALA A 131 -11.84 -28.30 34.23
C ALA A 131 -11.23 -26.90 34.16
N VAL A 132 -12.05 -25.87 34.37
CA VAL A 132 -11.60 -24.60 34.94
C VAL A 132 -12.69 -24.07 35.87
N GLY A 133 -12.36 -24.01 37.16
CA GLY A 133 -13.19 -23.42 38.18
C GLY A 133 -13.30 -21.91 37.97
N SER A 134 -14.51 -21.39 38.14
CA SER A 134 -14.76 -19.98 38.39
C SER A 134 -15.85 -19.91 39.45
N ALA A 135 -15.45 -19.65 40.69
CA ALA A 135 -16.33 -19.31 41.80
C ALA A 135 -15.93 -17.93 42.30
N SER A 136 -16.81 -16.96 42.13
CA SER A 136 -16.82 -15.68 42.84
C SER A 136 -18.23 -15.11 42.78
N SER A 137 -19.00 -15.35 43.84
CA SER A 137 -19.99 -14.47 44.50
C SER A 137 -20.65 -15.23 45.63
#